data_AF-A0A9E1W721-F1
#
_entry.id   AF-A0A9E1W721-F1
#
_cell.length_a   1.000
_cell.length_b   1.000
_cell.length_c   1.000
_cell.angle_alpha   90.00
_cell.angle_beta   90.00
_cell.angle_gamma   90.00
#
_symmetry.space_group_name_H-M   'P 1'
#
loop_
_entity.id
_entity.type
_entity.pdbx_description
1 polymer ?
#
loop_
_entity_poly.entity_id
_entity_poly.type
_entity_poly.pdbx_seq_one_letter_code
_entity_poly.pdbx_strand_id
1 'polypeptide(L)'
;GSRLLQVDGGDGCVEATAATIASNEYPISRNLYIYVNNAKAAANPALTAFVDYYVTNGLNEAVASVGYVELADTAKAEVASAWQG
;
A
#
# COMPACT_ATOMS: atom_id res chain seq x y z
N GLY A 1 7.29 -26.99 6.73
CA GLY A 1 7.79 -25.59 6.68
C GLY A 1 7.32 -24.96 5.39
N SER A 2 7.04 -23.65 5.41
CA SER A 2 6.76 -22.87 4.20
C SER A 2 8.06 -22.53 3.46
N ARG A 3 8.00 -22.41 2.14
CA ARG A 3 9.11 -22.04 1.25
C ARG A 3 8.63 -20.94 0.31
N LEU A 4 9.43 -19.88 0.17
CA LEU A 4 9.20 -18.84 -0.85
C LEU A 4 9.59 -19.39 -2.22
N LEU A 5 8.75 -19.13 -3.22
CA LEU A 5 8.97 -19.52 -4.60
C LEU A 5 9.25 -18.28 -5.44
N GLN A 6 10.14 -18.42 -6.41
CA GLN A 6 10.22 -17.45 -7.50
C GLN A 6 9.04 -17.69 -8.45
N VAL A 7 8.55 -16.62 -9.07
CA VAL A 7 7.39 -16.68 -9.96
C VAL A 7 7.74 -16.03 -11.29
N ASP A 8 7.39 -16.69 -12.39
CA ASP A 8 7.53 -16.17 -13.75
C ASP A 8 6.23 -15.48 -14.19
N GLY A 9 6.33 -14.21 -14.55
CA GLY A 9 5.24 -13.38 -15.05
C GLY A 9 5.23 -13.18 -16.57
N GLY A 10 6.19 -13.78 -17.30
CA GLY A 10 6.34 -13.66 -18.75
C GLY A 10 7.76 -13.33 -19.21
N ASP A 11 8.61 -12.79 -18.32
CA ASP A 11 9.99 -12.37 -18.60
C ASP A 11 11.03 -13.11 -17.74
N GLY A 12 10.66 -14.28 -17.22
CA GLY A 12 11.49 -15.11 -16.36
C GLY A 12 11.16 -15.00 -14.87
N CYS A 13 11.77 -15.88 -14.08
CA CYS A 13 11.50 -15.99 -12.66
C CYS A 13 12.01 -14.78 -11.87
N VAL A 14 11.12 -14.17 -11.08
CA VAL A 14 11.44 -13.10 -10.13
C VAL A 14 11.34 -13.63 -8.70
N GLU A 15 12.34 -13.33 -7.88
CA GLU A 15 12.35 -13.67 -6.47
C GLU A 15 11.45 -12.73 -5.65
N ALA A 16 10.78 -13.27 -4.64
CA ALA A 16 9.97 -12.49 -3.71
C ALA A 16 10.89 -11.80 -2.69
N THR A 17 11.22 -10.53 -2.94
CA THR A 17 12.00 -9.66 -2.04
C THR A 17 11.18 -8.42 -1.70
N ALA A 18 11.53 -7.71 -0.63
CA ALA A 18 10.85 -6.45 -0.31
C ALA A 18 10.92 -5.44 -1.47
N ALA A 19 12.06 -5.38 -2.18
CA ALA A 19 12.24 -4.49 -3.32
C ALA A 19 11.34 -4.88 -4.52
N THR A 20 11.38 -6.15 -4.94
CA THR A 20 10.58 -6.63 -6.09
C THR A 20 9.08 -6.63 -5.81
N ILE A 21 8.67 -6.78 -4.54
CA ILE A 21 7.25 -6.64 -4.14
C ILE A 21 6.85 -5.16 -4.15
N ALA A 22 7.67 -4.25 -3.60
CA ALA A 22 7.35 -2.83 -3.54
C ALA A 22 7.32 -2.15 -4.92
N SER A 23 8.15 -2.61 -5.87
CA SER A 23 8.15 -2.11 -7.26
C SER A 23 7.09 -2.76 -8.16
N ASN A 24 6.32 -3.73 -7.65
CA ASN A 24 5.40 -4.58 -8.40
C ASN A 24 6.05 -5.46 -9.50
N GLU A 25 7.37 -5.66 -9.45
CA GLU A 25 8.09 -6.59 -10.35
C GLU A 25 7.81 -8.06 -10.02
N TYR A 26 7.58 -8.38 -8.75
CA TYR A 26 7.20 -9.74 -8.36
C TYR A 26 5.77 -10.03 -8.84
N PRO A 27 5.52 -11.02 -9.72
CA PRO A 27 4.28 -11.10 -10.50
C PRO A 27 2.96 -11.21 -9.72
N ILE A 28 3.02 -11.68 -8.47
CA ILE A 28 1.84 -11.84 -7.61
C ILE A 28 1.75 -10.79 -6.49
N SER A 29 2.65 -9.80 -6.51
CA SER A 29 2.52 -8.60 -5.66
C SER A 29 1.30 -7.78 -6.09
N ARG A 30 0.72 -7.05 -5.16
CA ARG A 30 -0.40 -6.14 -5.43
C ARG A 30 -0.44 -5.02 -4.42
N ASN A 31 -0.79 -3.83 -4.91
CA ASN A 31 -1.14 -2.71 -4.05
C ASN A 31 -2.48 -2.99 -3.34
N LEU A 32 -2.57 -2.55 -2.08
CA LEU A 32 -3.82 -2.55 -1.33
C LEU A 32 -4.43 -1.15 -1.37
N TYR A 33 -5.75 -1.10 -1.53
CA TYR A 33 -6.50 0.13 -1.66
C TYR A 33 -7.58 0.24 -0.58
N ILE A 34 -7.78 1.45 -0.07
CA ILE A 34 -8.99 1.83 0.66
C ILE A 34 -9.86 2.70 -0.26
N TYR A 35 -11.17 2.45 -0.27
CA TYR A 35 -12.12 3.18 -1.12
C TYR A 35 -12.97 4.09 -0.25
N VAL A 36 -12.70 5.39 -0.33
CA VAL A 36 -13.40 6.40 0.47
C VAL A 36 -14.55 6.98 -0.35
N ASN A 37 -15.73 7.08 0.25
CA ASN A 37 -16.86 7.76 -0.36
C ASN A 37 -16.77 9.28 -0.09
N ASN A 38 -16.51 10.07 -1.14
CA ASN A 38 -16.30 11.52 -1.03
C ASN A 38 -17.50 12.26 -0.41
N ALA A 39 -18.73 11.90 -0.79
CA ALA A 39 -19.93 12.55 -0.25
C ALA A 39 -20.09 12.27 1.26
N LYS A 40 -19.69 11.07 1.73
CA LYS A 40 -19.71 10.73 3.14
C LYS A 40 -18.57 11.38 3.92
N ALA A 41 -17.38 11.50 3.32
CA ALA A 41 -16.25 12.21 3.94
C ALA A 41 -16.60 13.69 4.17
N ALA A 42 -17.09 14.37 3.13
CA ALA A 42 -17.50 15.78 3.21
C ALA A 42 -18.60 16.04 4.27
N ALA A 43 -19.48 15.06 4.49
CA ALA A 43 -20.57 15.17 5.47
C ALA A 43 -20.18 14.69 6.89
N ASN A 44 -19.01 14.07 7.07
CA ASN A 44 -18.57 13.50 8.35
C ASN A 44 -17.10 13.82 8.63
N PRO A 45 -16.82 14.88 9.41
CA PRO A 45 -15.45 15.27 9.76
C PRO A 45 -14.62 14.16 10.40
N ALA A 46 -15.25 13.24 11.15
CA ALA A 46 -14.53 12.11 11.75
C ALA A 46 -14.04 11.11 10.71
N LEU A 47 -14.75 10.95 9.59
CA LEU A 47 -14.31 10.11 8.48
C LEU A 47 -13.12 10.74 7.77
N THR A 48 -13.17 12.04 7.46
CA THR A 48 -12.02 12.76 6.88
C THR A 48 -10.80 12.64 7.79
N ALA A 49 -10.95 12.93 9.09
CA ALA A 49 -9.84 12.84 10.05
C ALA A 49 -9.24 11.41 10.15
N PHE A 50 -10.07 10.38 10.05
CA PHE A 50 -9.59 9.00 10.02
C PHE A 50 -8.77 8.71 8.75
N VAL A 51 -9.24 9.15 7.58
CA VAL A 51 -8.53 8.94 6.31
C VAL A 51 -7.23 9.74 6.30
N ASP A 52 -7.23 10.98 6.79
CA ASP A 52 -6.02 11.80 6.97
C ASP A 52 -4.97 11.05 7.79
N TYR A 53 -5.37 10.53 8.96
CA TYR A 53 -4.49 9.73 9.81
C TYR A 53 -4.01 8.47 9.10
N TYR A 54 -4.91 7.77 8.38
CA TYR A 54 -4.57 6.54 7.66
C TYR A 54 -3.49 6.77 6.59
N VAL A 55 -3.66 7.79 5.73
CA VAL A 55 -2.75 8.05 4.60
C VAL A 55 -1.44 8.75 5.02
N THR A 56 -1.33 9.18 6.27
CA THR A 56 -0.13 9.78 6.85
C THR A 56 0.53 8.84 7.86
N ASN A 57 0.20 8.95 9.14
CA ASN A 57 0.78 8.16 10.23
C ASN A 57 0.49 6.66 10.09
N GLY A 58 -0.76 6.29 9.80
CA GLY A 58 -1.17 4.90 9.70
C GLY A 58 -0.37 4.11 8.67
N LEU A 59 -0.19 4.67 7.47
CA LEU A 59 0.57 4.05 6.38
C LEU A 59 2.06 3.88 6.71
N ASN A 60 2.62 4.77 7.52
CA ASN A 60 4.04 4.75 7.88
C ASN A 60 4.35 3.84 9.08
N GLU A 61 3.42 3.71 10.03
CA GLU A 61 3.69 3.03 11.29
C GLU A 61 3.08 1.62 11.34
N ALA A 62 1.89 1.44 10.77
CA ALA A 62 1.14 0.19 10.93
C ALA A 62 1.63 -0.93 9.99
N VAL A 63 2.05 -0.59 8.77
CA VAL A 63 2.32 -1.57 7.70
C VAL A 63 3.44 -2.54 8.08
N ALA A 64 4.56 -2.02 8.62
CA ALA A 64 5.68 -2.86 9.10
C ALA A 64 5.29 -3.81 10.23
N SER A 65 4.28 -3.48 11.04
CA SER A 65 3.91 -4.28 12.22
C SER A 65 3.08 -5.53 11.91
N VAL A 66 2.49 -5.62 10.71
CA VAL A 66 1.51 -6.65 10.34
C VAL A 66 1.99 -7.59 9.23
N GLY A 67 3.26 -7.49 8.82
CA GLY A 67 3.88 -8.40 7.84
C GLY A 67 3.61 -8.07 6.37
N TYR A 68 3.14 -6.85 6.06
CA TYR A 68 3.09 -6.33 4.70
C TYR A 68 4.43 -5.73 4.29
N VAL A 69 4.66 -5.64 2.98
CA VAL A 69 5.76 -4.85 2.41
C VAL A 69 5.28 -3.41 2.27
N GLU A 70 6.10 -2.49 2.77
CA GLU A 70 5.77 -1.06 2.68
C GLU A 70 5.85 -0.54 1.25
N LEU A 71 5.01 0.45 0.96
CA LEU A 71 5.15 1.26 -0.24
C LEU A 71 6.47 2.03 -0.20
N ALA A 72 7.06 2.29 -1.37
CA ALA A 72 8.16 3.24 -1.50
C ALA A 72 7.73 4.64 -1.03
N ASP A 73 8.67 5.44 -0.52
CA ASP A 73 8.38 6.78 0.02
C ASP A 73 7.71 7.70 -1.01
N THR A 74 8.07 7.58 -2.29
CA THR A 74 7.41 8.32 -3.38
C THR A 74 5.94 7.94 -3.52
N ALA A 75 5.63 6.64 -3.47
CA ALA A 75 4.25 6.15 -3.53
C ALA A 75 3.44 6.54 -2.28
N LYS A 76 4.05 6.54 -1.09
CA LYS A 76 3.42 7.06 0.15
C LYS A 76 3.05 8.55 -0.01
N ALA A 77 3.96 9.35 -0.57
CA ALA A 77 3.72 10.78 -0.82
C ALA A 77 2.62 11.01 -1.87
N GLU A 78 2.56 10.19 -2.92
CA GLU A 78 1.49 10.22 -3.92
C GLU A 78 0.13 9.91 -3.30
N VAL A 79 0.03 8.89 -2.44
CA VAL A 79 -1.21 8.54 -1.72
C VAL A 79 -1.68 9.70 -0.85
N ALA A 80 -0.78 10.31 -0.06
CA ALA A 80 -1.13 11.45 0.78
C ALA A 80 -1.57 12.67 -0.05
N SER A 81 -0.95 12.89 -1.22
CA SER A 81 -1.29 14.02 -2.11
C SER A 81 -2.59 13.81 -2.90
N ALA A 82 -2.96 12.54 -3.15
CA ALA A 82 -4.19 12.19 -3.85
C ALA A 82 -5.44 12.39 -2.99
N TRP A 83 -5.29 12.36 -1.67
CA TRP A 83 -6.37 12.63 -0.72
C TRP A 83 -6.45 14.13 -0.41
N GLN A 84 -7.59 14.76 -0.73
CA GLN A 84 -7.78 16.22 -0.60
C GLN A 84 -8.62 16.66 0.61
N GLY A 85 -8.94 15.73 1.52
CA GLY A 85 -9.75 16.02 2.73
C GLY A 85 -11.24 16.12 2.46
#